data_AF-U7PUJ1-F1
#
_entry.id   AF-U7PUJ1-F1
#
_cell.length_a   1.000
_cell.length_b   1.000
_cell.length_c   1.000
_cell.angle_alpha   90.00
_cell.angle_beta   90.00
_cell.angle_gamma   90.00
#
_symmetry.space_group_name_H-M   'P 1'
#
loop_
_entity.id
_entity.type
_entity.pdbx_description
1 polymer ?
#
loop_
_entity_poly.entity_id
_entity_poly.type
_entity_poly.pdbx_seq_one_letter_code
_entity_poly.pdbx_strand_id
1 'polypeptide(L)'
;MASWVDVPEGCDFSLANLPYGIFSLKNTSSSKTSDLRRICTAIGDCVLDLKGLAQEGLLASLGFDVTTLEAETLNAYAALGRAVHRRVREFLQDLLRADTVLGEHLRDHGDRRQRLLVPLADVTLHLPMDVRNYTDFFVGIHHARACGRIFRLSSTLAPNYEHIPLAYTGRASSVVVSGTSFHRPNGQYLVDGKPVFGPSQRVDFEVEFGALIAQGNALGKPVSVQEAEDHIFGFVMFNDWSSRDIQRWESQPLGPLNGKNFCSTISPWVVTPEALEPYKTEPVLKNNPVLPYLDENTAQGERYHVSTCNTRNVIFSFTQMIAHLTVGGCPMQTGDLIGSGTLSGIPLTEAGCLLEATEDGQNPIVAYAINDTAEKGQPSGKSIQRLYLEDGDEVVFHVGVDAPQKADARGISGRMTTSGIPNANGSADTSPLPVIRQLVTTHDQATGKAVLASGRDAVWRNHRDGEAYMTEPFSTAQFPADLNDDADIRSHEAFVAGGKSKTTSLVREGGTVCRVVDLCPGNVPAMHRTRSLDYGVVLEGTVELILDSGEVHTMRRGDVAVQRATMHAWRNASDTEWARMLFVLQDCLPVQIGGAELIDDVNSVAMPGR
;
A
#
# COMPACT_ATOMS: atom_id res chain seq x y z
N MET A 1 -8.17 17.57 29.03
CA MET A 1 -6.78 17.57 29.55
C MET A 1 -5.90 18.15 28.43
N ALA A 2 -5.26 19.30 28.64
CA ALA A 2 -4.49 19.98 27.59
C ALA A 2 -3.00 19.58 27.61
N SER A 3 -2.37 19.50 26.43
CA SER A 3 -0.92 19.31 26.28
C SER A 3 -0.20 20.65 26.11
N TRP A 4 1.09 20.72 26.45
CA TRP A 4 1.96 21.84 26.03
C TRP A 4 2.45 21.71 24.58
N VAL A 5 2.33 20.52 23.98
CA VAL A 5 2.46 20.35 22.53
C VAL A 5 1.16 20.86 21.89
N ASP A 6 1.27 21.61 20.80
CA ASP A 6 0.09 22.09 20.08
C ASP A 6 -0.66 20.90 19.47
N VAL A 7 -1.95 20.78 19.79
CA VAL A 7 -2.83 19.72 19.30
C VAL A 7 -4.03 20.41 18.66
N PRO A 8 -4.07 20.49 17.32
CA PRO A 8 -5.18 21.11 16.59
C PRO A 8 -6.54 20.47 16.96
N GLU A 9 -7.62 21.25 16.92
CA GLU A 9 -8.96 20.71 17.12
C GLU A 9 -9.26 19.65 16.06
N GLY A 10 -9.76 18.48 16.47
CA GLY A 10 -10.01 17.35 15.59
C GLY A 10 -8.78 16.53 15.20
N CYS A 11 -7.59 16.84 15.75
CA CYS A 11 -6.39 16.04 15.54
C CYS A 11 -6.52 14.63 16.15
N ASP A 12 -6.17 13.63 15.35
CA ASP A 12 -6.08 12.21 15.68
C ASP A 12 -5.21 11.88 16.90
N PHE A 13 -4.25 12.74 17.24
CA PHE A 13 -3.18 12.44 18.18
C PHE A 13 -3.28 13.31 19.43
N SER A 14 -4.43 13.25 20.10
CA SER A 14 -4.63 13.93 21.37
C SER A 14 -3.81 13.34 22.52
N LEU A 15 -3.70 14.08 23.63
CA LEU A 15 -3.12 13.58 24.89
C LEU A 15 -3.88 12.36 25.45
N ALA A 16 -5.14 12.17 25.04
CA ALA A 16 -5.93 11.00 25.39
C ALA A 16 -5.65 9.80 24.48
N ASN A 17 -5.03 9.97 23.31
CA ASN A 17 -4.70 8.87 22.41
C ASN A 17 -3.34 8.26 22.73
N LEU A 18 -2.25 8.98 22.42
CA LEU A 18 -0.86 8.51 22.54
C LEU A 18 -0.65 7.08 21.96
N PRO A 19 -0.90 6.86 20.66
CA PRO A 19 -0.72 5.55 20.05
C PRO A 19 0.77 5.28 19.83
N TYR A 20 1.16 4.01 19.88
CA TYR A 20 2.53 3.59 19.65
C TYR A 20 2.80 3.32 18.17
N GLY A 21 4.02 3.61 17.70
CA GLY A 21 4.42 3.32 16.32
C GLY A 21 5.94 3.19 16.18
N ILE A 22 6.37 2.79 14.99
CA ILE A 22 7.78 2.74 14.61
C ILE A 22 8.05 3.79 13.54
N PHE A 23 9.07 4.63 13.76
CA PHE A 23 9.48 5.66 12.81
C PHE A 23 10.97 5.58 12.49
N SER A 24 11.32 6.15 11.35
CA SER A 24 12.69 6.57 11.03
C SER A 24 12.65 8.00 10.47
N LEU A 25 13.79 8.68 10.43
CA LEU A 25 13.84 10.03 9.86
C LEU A 25 13.86 9.93 8.33
N LYS A 26 13.11 10.81 7.64
CA LYS A 26 13.23 10.94 6.19
C LYS A 26 14.67 11.29 5.83
N ASN A 27 15.16 10.68 4.75
CA ASN A 27 16.57 10.69 4.35
C ASN A 27 16.98 12.11 3.90
N THR A 28 17.39 12.98 4.83
CA THR A 28 17.75 14.38 4.54
C THR A 28 19.24 14.59 4.29
N SER A 29 20.08 13.58 4.49
CA SER A 29 21.46 13.48 4.03
C SER A 29 22.00 12.11 4.39
N SER A 30 23.03 11.66 3.67
CA SER A 30 23.72 10.36 3.68
C SER A 30 24.29 9.84 5.02
N SER A 31 23.63 10.10 6.14
CA SER A 31 23.95 9.59 7.46
C SER A 31 23.29 8.24 7.67
N LYS A 32 24.08 7.24 8.09
CA LYS A 32 23.61 5.92 8.55
C LYS A 32 22.50 5.97 9.61
N THR A 33 22.27 7.12 10.25
CA THR A 33 21.23 7.29 11.27
C THR A 33 19.81 7.46 10.72
N SER A 34 19.63 7.79 9.43
CA SER A 34 18.28 8.00 8.84
C SER A 34 17.44 6.73 8.86
N ASP A 35 18.08 5.57 8.72
CA ASP A 35 17.40 4.28 8.55
C ASP A 35 17.16 3.55 9.88
N LEU A 36 17.65 4.09 10.99
CA LEU A 36 17.47 3.47 12.32
C LEU A 36 16.03 3.65 12.79
N ARG A 37 15.30 2.53 12.81
CA ARG A 37 13.93 2.43 13.33
C ARG A 37 13.91 2.64 14.84
N ARG A 38 12.89 3.37 15.32
CA ARG A 38 12.71 3.70 16.73
C ARG A 38 11.25 3.64 17.12
N ILE A 39 11.00 3.24 18.37
CA ILE A 39 9.68 3.30 18.98
C ILE A 39 9.32 4.75 19.30
N CYS A 40 8.09 5.14 18.98
CA CYS A 40 7.54 6.47 19.26
C CYS A 40 6.10 6.41 19.73
N THR A 41 5.61 7.54 20.25
CA THR A 41 4.18 7.84 20.36
C THR A 41 3.84 9.09 19.56
N ALA A 42 2.65 9.17 18.97
CA ALA A 42 2.18 10.39 18.32
C ALA A 42 1.54 11.37 19.32
N ILE A 43 1.74 12.67 19.11
CA ILE A 43 1.10 13.77 19.85
C ILE A 43 1.04 15.03 18.97
N GLY A 44 -0.17 15.55 18.70
CA GLY A 44 -0.38 16.63 17.75
C GLY A 44 0.21 16.29 16.38
N ASP A 45 0.94 17.24 15.78
CA ASP A 45 1.64 17.03 14.50
C ASP A 45 3.08 16.48 14.67
N CYS A 46 3.38 15.83 15.79
CA CYS A 46 4.71 15.33 16.13
C CYS A 46 4.70 13.85 16.54
N VAL A 47 5.89 13.25 16.46
CA VAL A 47 6.23 12.00 17.15
C VAL A 47 7.18 12.28 18.29
N LEU A 48 6.95 11.63 19.42
CA LEU A 48 7.85 11.63 20.57
C LEU A 48 8.68 10.34 20.56
N ASP A 49 10.01 10.49 20.43
CA ASP A 49 10.99 9.40 20.37
C ASP A 49 11.17 8.73 21.74
N LEU A 50 10.54 7.56 21.92
CA LEU A 50 10.58 6.81 23.18
C LEU A 50 11.93 6.14 23.41
N LYS A 51 12.64 5.76 22.34
CA LYS A 51 14.03 5.29 22.43
C LYS A 51 14.92 6.39 23.00
N GLY A 52 14.79 7.60 22.48
CA GLY A 52 15.55 8.74 22.99
C GLY A 52 15.20 9.10 24.44
N LEU A 53 13.92 9.03 24.84
CA LEU A 53 13.53 9.20 26.25
C LEU A 53 14.15 8.14 27.17
N ALA A 54 14.19 6.87 26.73
CA ALA A 54 14.81 5.78 27.47
C ALA A 54 16.33 6.00 27.65
N GLN A 55 17.03 6.36 26.56
CA GLN A 55 18.48 6.60 26.56
C GLN A 55 18.90 7.82 27.38
N GLU A 56 18.04 8.83 27.46
CA GLU A 56 18.24 10.02 28.32
C GLU A 56 17.87 9.76 29.79
N GLY A 57 17.37 8.55 30.12
CA GLY A 57 17.07 8.12 31.48
C GLY A 57 15.74 8.64 32.05
N LEU A 58 14.87 9.26 31.25
CA LEU A 58 13.62 9.84 31.72
C LEU A 58 12.60 8.77 32.18
N LEU A 59 12.72 7.55 31.65
CA LEU A 59 11.83 6.43 31.96
C LEU A 59 12.40 5.48 33.02
N ALA A 60 13.62 5.73 33.52
CA ALA A 60 14.34 4.79 34.39
C ALA A 60 13.64 4.53 35.73
N SER A 61 12.88 5.50 36.25
CA SER A 61 12.15 5.38 37.52
C SER A 61 10.90 4.50 37.43
N LEU A 62 10.45 4.13 36.23
CA LEU A 62 9.21 3.37 36.03
C LEU A 62 9.34 1.88 36.35
N GLY A 63 10.53 1.35 36.63
CA GLY A 63 10.71 -0.01 37.11
C GLY A 63 10.30 -1.09 36.11
N PHE A 64 10.81 -1.00 34.88
CA PHE A 64 10.75 -2.03 33.84
C PHE A 64 12.06 -2.03 33.05
N ASP A 65 12.29 -3.03 32.20
CA ASP A 65 13.44 -3.05 31.30
C ASP A 65 13.26 -2.02 30.17
N VAL A 66 13.80 -0.81 30.39
CA VAL A 66 13.72 0.31 29.43
C VAL A 66 14.43 0.03 28.11
N THR A 67 15.37 -0.93 28.06
CA THR A 67 16.09 -1.27 26.82
C THR A 67 15.17 -1.87 25.76
N THR A 68 14.02 -2.40 26.17
CA THR A 68 12.96 -2.86 25.25
C THR A 68 12.41 -1.75 24.34
N LEU A 69 12.49 -0.48 24.77
CA LEU A 69 12.11 0.68 23.95
C LEU A 69 13.18 1.07 22.92
N GLU A 70 14.38 0.49 22.99
CA GLU A 70 15.46 0.73 22.04
C GLU A 70 15.39 -0.16 20.79
N ALA A 71 14.46 -1.13 20.78
CA ALA A 71 14.23 -2.07 19.69
C ALA A 71 13.70 -1.39 18.41
N GLU A 72 13.81 -2.09 17.28
CA GLU A 72 13.34 -1.63 15.97
C GLU A 72 11.88 -1.99 15.68
N THR A 73 11.24 -2.75 16.56
CA THR A 73 9.81 -3.10 16.54
C THR A 73 9.23 -3.06 17.95
N LEU A 74 7.91 -2.97 18.07
CA LEU A 74 7.23 -2.93 19.37
C LEU A 74 7.23 -4.28 20.11
N ASN A 75 7.64 -5.39 19.50
CA ASN A 75 7.49 -6.73 20.08
C ASN A 75 8.13 -6.86 21.48
N ALA A 76 9.37 -6.39 21.67
CA ALA A 76 10.05 -6.52 22.97
C ALA A 76 9.33 -5.73 24.08
N TYR A 77 8.88 -4.51 23.76
CA TYR A 77 8.13 -3.66 24.68
C TYR A 77 6.71 -4.20 24.94
N ALA A 78 6.02 -4.66 23.91
CA ALA A 78 4.68 -5.25 24.01
C ALA A 78 4.68 -6.48 24.93
N ALA A 79 5.71 -7.32 24.88
CA ALA A 79 5.83 -8.51 25.72
C ALA A 79 5.85 -8.22 27.24
N LEU A 80 6.20 -6.99 27.65
CA LEU A 80 6.21 -6.59 29.06
C LEU A 80 4.82 -6.54 29.70
N GLY A 81 3.76 -6.52 28.89
CA GLY A 81 2.38 -6.62 29.34
C GLY A 81 1.75 -5.32 29.85
N ARG A 82 0.43 -5.37 29.98
CA ARG A 82 -0.47 -4.22 30.17
C ARG A 82 -0.12 -3.34 31.37
N ALA A 83 0.37 -3.93 32.46
CA ALA A 83 0.77 -3.17 33.66
C ALA A 83 1.96 -2.22 33.39
N VAL A 84 2.91 -2.61 32.55
CA VAL A 84 4.01 -1.73 32.13
C VAL A 84 3.50 -0.66 31.16
N HIS A 85 2.67 -1.06 30.20
CA HIS A 85 2.11 -0.14 29.20
C HIS A 85 1.30 0.99 29.84
N ARG A 86 0.50 0.67 30.88
CA ARG A 86 -0.25 1.66 31.68
C ARG A 86 0.68 2.65 32.38
N ARG A 87 1.72 2.18 33.08
CA ARG A 87 2.69 3.06 33.76
C ARG A 87 3.41 4.00 32.79
N VAL A 88 3.82 3.50 31.63
CA VAL A 88 4.44 4.33 30.58
C VAL A 88 3.44 5.34 30.03
N ARG A 89 2.20 4.92 29.74
CA ARG A 89 1.14 5.81 29.27
C ARG A 89 0.86 6.94 30.27
N GLU A 90 0.67 6.62 31.54
CA GLU A 90 0.45 7.60 32.62
C GLU A 90 1.61 8.60 32.70
N PHE A 91 2.85 8.09 32.67
CA PHE A 91 4.04 8.94 32.64
C PHE A 91 4.06 9.88 31.42
N LEU A 92 3.75 9.38 30.22
CA LEU A 92 3.73 10.18 29.01
C LEU A 92 2.63 11.24 29.05
N GLN A 93 1.44 10.89 29.58
CA GLN A 93 0.37 11.86 29.80
C GLN A 93 0.81 12.96 30.77
N ASP A 94 1.43 12.58 31.88
CA ASP A 94 1.97 13.52 32.87
C ASP A 94 3.14 14.35 32.34
N LEU A 95 3.98 13.81 31.45
CA LEU A 95 5.11 14.52 30.83
C LEU A 95 4.62 15.57 29.83
N LEU A 96 3.55 15.25 29.10
CA LEU A 96 3.01 16.06 28.00
C LEU A 96 1.92 17.04 28.44
N ARG A 97 1.39 16.94 29.67
CA ARG A 97 0.33 17.82 30.20
C ARG A 97 0.79 19.27 30.36
N ALA A 98 -0.04 20.24 30.00
CA ALA A 98 0.35 21.66 29.97
C ALA A 98 0.88 22.22 31.31
N ASP A 99 0.31 21.75 32.44
CA ASP A 99 0.50 22.28 33.80
C ASP A 99 1.41 21.41 34.68
N THR A 100 2.23 20.52 34.09
CA THR A 100 3.06 19.58 34.82
C THR A 100 4.48 20.08 35.08
N VAL A 101 5.03 19.75 36.25
CA VAL A 101 6.46 19.94 36.57
C VAL A 101 7.33 18.93 35.82
N LEU A 102 6.81 17.72 35.57
CA LEU A 102 7.54 16.69 34.81
C LEU A 102 7.86 17.19 33.39
N GLY A 103 7.01 18.07 32.85
CA GLY A 103 7.14 18.70 31.55
C GLY A 103 8.41 19.53 31.44
N GLU A 104 8.96 20.07 32.53
CA GLU A 104 10.21 20.84 32.53
C GLU A 104 11.36 20.03 31.92
N HIS A 105 11.38 18.70 32.13
CA HIS A 105 12.40 17.79 31.60
C HIS A 105 12.41 17.66 30.07
N LEU A 106 11.34 18.08 29.38
CA LEU A 106 11.22 18.03 27.93
C LEU A 106 10.80 19.37 27.31
N ARG A 107 9.70 19.98 27.79
CA ARG A 107 9.18 21.29 27.33
C ARG A 107 10.22 22.39 27.44
N ASP A 108 10.94 22.46 28.56
CA ASP A 108 11.83 23.58 28.92
C ASP A 108 13.31 23.28 28.63
N HIS A 109 13.65 22.08 28.15
CA HIS A 109 14.97 21.71 27.67
C HIS A 109 15.05 21.74 26.14
N GLY A 110 15.35 22.91 25.57
CA GLY A 110 15.33 23.17 24.12
C GLY A 110 16.01 22.12 23.24
N ASP A 111 17.27 21.78 23.53
CA ASP A 111 18.03 20.80 22.72
C ASP A 111 17.44 19.39 22.79
N ARG A 112 16.94 18.98 23.96
CA ARG A 112 16.29 17.67 24.12
C ARG A 112 14.96 17.65 23.41
N ARG A 113 14.15 18.71 23.57
CA ARG A 113 12.86 18.86 22.89
C ARG A 113 13.00 18.73 21.39
N GLN A 114 13.94 19.47 20.79
CA GLN A 114 14.16 19.45 19.35
C GLN A 114 14.60 18.09 18.82
N ARG A 115 15.36 17.32 19.62
CA ARG A 115 15.81 15.97 19.22
C ARG A 115 14.73 14.90 19.40
N LEU A 116 13.93 14.99 20.45
CA LEU A 116 13.00 13.93 20.85
C LEU A 116 11.57 14.15 20.36
N LEU A 117 11.17 15.39 20.07
CA LEU A 117 9.87 15.72 19.52
C LEU A 117 10.06 16.12 18.04
N VAL A 118 9.81 15.16 17.14
CA VAL A 118 10.09 15.29 15.71
C VAL A 118 8.80 15.55 14.95
N PRO A 119 8.74 16.51 14.01
CA PRO A 119 7.54 16.72 13.19
C PRO A 119 7.14 15.46 12.41
N LEU A 120 5.85 15.15 12.37
CA LEU A 120 5.30 14.03 11.59
C LEU A 120 5.64 14.14 10.09
N ALA A 121 5.79 15.37 9.57
CA ALA A 121 6.18 15.64 8.19
C ALA A 121 7.60 15.12 7.86
N ASP A 122 8.46 14.96 8.86
CA ASP A 122 9.87 14.61 8.70
C ASP A 122 10.17 13.12 8.93
N VAL A 123 9.16 12.31 9.19
CA VAL A 123 9.33 10.88 9.51
C VAL A 123 8.74 9.94 8.48
N THR A 124 9.35 8.76 8.34
CA THR A 124 8.79 7.60 7.64
C THR A 124 8.29 6.61 8.70
N LEU A 125 7.03 6.21 8.61
CA LEU A 125 6.44 5.22 9.50
C LEU A 125 6.65 3.80 8.94
N HIS A 126 6.84 2.83 9.84
CA HIS A 126 7.09 1.43 9.50
C HIS A 126 6.03 0.53 10.14
N LEU A 127 6.05 -0.76 9.79
CA LEU A 127 5.22 -1.76 10.44
C LEU A 127 5.49 -1.75 11.95
N PRO A 128 4.45 -1.64 12.81
CA PRO A 128 4.65 -1.43 14.24
C PRO A 128 5.28 -2.64 14.95
N MET A 129 4.96 -3.85 14.50
CA MET A 129 5.44 -5.11 15.08
C MET A 129 5.88 -6.06 13.97
N ASP A 130 6.81 -6.96 14.30
CA ASP A 130 7.06 -8.17 13.53
C ASP A 130 5.84 -9.11 13.68
N VAL A 131 4.99 -9.15 12.66
CA VAL A 131 3.78 -9.98 12.61
C VAL A 131 4.17 -11.37 12.12
N ARG A 132 4.17 -12.36 13.01
CA ARG A 132 4.58 -13.74 12.70
C ARG A 132 3.43 -14.63 12.32
N ASN A 133 2.28 -14.45 12.97
CA ASN A 133 1.04 -15.12 12.63
C ASN A 133 -0.06 -14.09 12.45
N TYR A 134 -0.98 -14.38 11.54
CA TYR A 134 -2.17 -13.59 11.28
C TYR A 134 -3.36 -14.55 11.19
N THR A 135 -4.39 -14.29 11.99
CA THR A 135 -5.68 -15.00 11.91
C THR A 135 -6.78 -14.01 11.58
N ASP A 136 -7.62 -14.36 10.62
CA ASP A 136 -8.70 -13.52 10.15
C ASP A 136 -10.05 -14.10 10.55
N PHE A 137 -10.85 -13.32 11.27
CA PHE A 137 -12.17 -13.75 11.73
C PHE A 137 -13.27 -13.35 10.74
N PHE A 138 -14.49 -13.76 11.03
CA PHE A 138 -15.67 -13.47 10.22
C PHE A 138 -16.85 -13.12 11.15
N VAL A 139 -16.73 -12.00 11.90
CA VAL A 139 -17.70 -11.65 12.97
C VAL A 139 -18.69 -10.53 12.62
N GLY A 140 -18.55 -9.86 11.47
CA GLY A 140 -19.47 -8.84 11.00
C GLY A 140 -20.81 -9.42 10.53
N ILE A 141 -21.89 -9.24 11.29
CA ILE A 141 -23.18 -9.93 11.01
C ILE A 141 -23.84 -9.47 9.72
N HIS A 142 -23.77 -8.17 9.39
CA HIS A 142 -24.36 -7.67 8.14
C HIS A 142 -23.54 -8.13 6.94
N HIS A 143 -22.21 -8.19 7.06
CA HIS A 143 -21.33 -8.75 6.04
C HIS A 143 -21.68 -10.21 5.77
N ALA A 144 -21.77 -11.05 6.82
CA ALA A 144 -22.14 -12.45 6.67
C ALA A 144 -23.51 -12.64 6.02
N ARG A 145 -24.50 -11.81 6.36
CA ARG A 145 -25.83 -11.82 5.72
C ARG A 145 -25.77 -11.36 4.27
N ALA A 146 -24.95 -10.37 3.94
CA ALA A 146 -24.78 -9.87 2.58
C ALA A 146 -24.12 -10.94 1.70
N CYS A 147 -23.04 -11.56 2.15
CA CYS A 147 -22.40 -12.69 1.47
C CYS A 147 -23.38 -13.85 1.25
N GLY A 148 -24.13 -14.26 2.29
CA GLY A 148 -25.13 -15.33 2.17
C GLY A 148 -26.17 -15.06 1.08
N ARG A 149 -26.67 -13.82 1.01
CA ARG A 149 -27.60 -13.35 -0.03
C ARG A 149 -26.95 -13.33 -1.42
N ILE A 150 -25.76 -12.75 -1.55
CA ILE A 150 -25.05 -12.57 -2.83
C ILE A 150 -24.68 -13.92 -3.45
N PHE A 151 -24.09 -14.82 -2.66
CA PHE A 151 -23.68 -16.13 -3.15
C PHE A 151 -24.83 -17.13 -3.29
N ARG A 152 -26.07 -16.71 -3.00
CA ARG A 152 -27.30 -17.54 -3.03
C ARG A 152 -27.16 -18.86 -2.27
N LEU A 153 -26.29 -18.91 -1.27
CA LEU A 153 -26.01 -20.12 -0.49
C LEU A 153 -27.16 -20.42 0.48
N SER A 154 -27.79 -19.37 1.04
CA SER A 154 -28.98 -19.45 1.89
C SER A 154 -29.50 -18.04 2.21
N SER A 155 -30.80 -17.90 2.51
CA SER A 155 -31.35 -16.70 3.14
C SER A 155 -31.05 -16.61 4.64
N THR A 156 -30.53 -17.69 5.23
CA THR A 156 -30.16 -17.81 6.64
C THR A 156 -28.65 -17.98 6.80
N LEU A 157 -28.09 -17.43 7.87
CA LEU A 157 -26.69 -17.63 8.24
C LEU A 157 -26.40 -19.11 8.48
N ALA A 158 -25.13 -19.51 8.32
CA ALA A 158 -24.71 -20.87 8.62
C ALA A 158 -25.06 -21.24 10.09
N PRO A 159 -25.48 -22.48 10.39
CA PRO A 159 -25.97 -22.85 11.72
C PRO A 159 -24.99 -22.62 12.87
N ASN A 160 -23.70 -22.54 12.58
CA ASN A 160 -22.63 -22.32 13.55
C ASN A 160 -22.26 -20.84 13.75
N TYR A 161 -22.70 -19.93 12.88
CA TYR A 161 -22.24 -18.53 12.86
C TYR A 161 -22.49 -17.78 14.17
N GLU A 162 -23.65 -17.97 14.81
CA GLU A 162 -23.95 -17.30 16.08
C GLU A 162 -23.37 -18.04 17.31
N HIS A 163 -22.74 -19.21 17.13
CA HIS A 163 -22.25 -20.06 18.22
C HIS A 163 -20.73 -20.06 18.37
N ILE A 164 -19.99 -19.88 17.26
CA ILE A 164 -18.53 -19.86 17.23
C ILE A 164 -18.03 -18.69 16.39
N PRO A 165 -17.00 -17.94 16.85
CA PRO A 165 -16.36 -16.92 16.02
C PRO A 165 -15.52 -17.63 14.94
N LEU A 166 -16.08 -17.72 13.73
CA LEU A 166 -15.45 -18.36 12.59
C LEU A 166 -14.20 -17.60 12.16
N ALA A 167 -13.15 -18.33 11.78
CA ALA A 167 -11.87 -17.76 11.36
C ALA A 167 -11.10 -18.71 10.43
N TYR A 168 -10.08 -18.17 9.77
CA TYR A 168 -9.05 -18.91 9.05
C TYR A 168 -7.68 -18.28 9.28
N THR A 169 -6.61 -19.02 9.01
CA THR A 169 -5.24 -18.49 9.11
C THR A 169 -4.92 -17.66 7.87
N GLY A 170 -4.61 -16.38 8.06
CA GLY A 170 -4.16 -15.48 7.00
C GLY A 170 -2.65 -15.61 6.74
N ARG A 171 -2.11 -14.76 5.87
CA ARG A 171 -0.69 -14.78 5.50
C ARG A 171 0.09 -13.64 6.14
N ALA A 172 0.85 -13.95 7.18
CA ALA A 172 1.64 -12.96 7.91
C ALA A 172 2.70 -12.24 7.04
N SER A 173 3.35 -12.95 6.10
CA SER A 173 4.42 -12.37 5.28
C SER A 173 3.96 -11.28 4.30
N SER A 174 2.66 -11.16 4.06
CA SER A 174 2.05 -10.14 3.20
C SER A 174 1.37 -9.02 3.99
N VAL A 175 1.53 -9.00 5.32
CA VAL A 175 1.08 -7.89 6.16
C VAL A 175 2.06 -6.72 6.00
N VAL A 176 1.57 -5.61 5.46
CA VAL A 176 2.34 -4.40 5.16
C VAL A 176 1.79 -3.18 5.87
N VAL A 177 2.64 -2.16 6.04
CA VAL A 177 2.21 -0.88 6.63
C VAL A 177 1.49 -0.02 5.58
N SER A 178 0.52 0.77 6.03
CA SER A 178 -0.08 1.87 5.27
C SER A 178 0.95 2.63 4.42
N GLY A 179 0.60 2.91 3.16
CA GLY A 179 1.42 3.57 2.15
C GLY A 179 2.14 2.59 1.23
N THR A 180 2.14 1.29 1.56
CA THR A 180 2.77 0.26 0.73
C THR A 180 1.86 -0.09 -0.44
N SER A 181 2.24 0.25 -1.66
CA SER A 181 1.49 -0.14 -2.85
C SER A 181 1.65 -1.63 -3.15
N PHE A 182 0.64 -2.27 -3.75
CA PHE A 182 0.70 -3.68 -4.20
C PHE A 182 0.23 -3.86 -5.65
N HIS A 183 0.71 -4.89 -6.34
CA HIS A 183 0.25 -5.23 -7.69
C HIS A 183 -1.05 -6.03 -7.65
N ARG A 184 -1.94 -5.78 -8.63
CA ARG A 184 -3.11 -6.64 -8.87
C ARG A 184 -2.66 -8.10 -9.00
N PRO A 185 -3.23 -9.03 -8.22
CA PRO A 185 -2.81 -10.43 -8.29
C PRO A 185 -3.24 -11.06 -9.61
N ASN A 186 -2.34 -11.84 -10.20
CA ASN A 186 -2.71 -12.84 -11.20
C ASN A 186 -3.15 -14.13 -10.50
N GLY A 187 -4.10 -14.85 -11.09
CA GLY A 187 -4.51 -16.14 -10.57
C GLY A 187 -5.51 -16.85 -11.48
N GLN A 188 -6.03 -17.98 -11.00
CA GLN A 188 -7.07 -18.72 -11.71
C GLN A 188 -8.46 -18.26 -11.26
N TYR A 189 -9.33 -18.01 -12.22
CA TYR A 189 -10.76 -17.72 -12.00
C TYR A 189 -11.60 -18.30 -13.15
N LEU A 190 -12.92 -18.34 -12.98
CA LEU A 190 -13.82 -18.89 -14.00
C LEU A 190 -14.33 -17.81 -14.95
N VAL A 191 -14.28 -18.11 -16.25
CA VAL A 191 -15.00 -17.39 -17.32
C VAL A 191 -15.83 -18.41 -18.08
N ASP A 192 -17.15 -18.18 -18.18
CA ASP A 192 -18.12 -19.11 -18.79
C ASP A 192 -17.97 -20.57 -18.30
N GLY A 193 -17.72 -20.72 -17.00
CA GLY A 193 -17.56 -22.02 -16.33
C GLY A 193 -16.22 -22.73 -16.61
N LYS A 194 -15.28 -22.10 -17.32
CA LYS A 194 -13.94 -22.64 -17.59
C LYS A 194 -12.88 -21.86 -16.82
N PRO A 195 -11.87 -22.53 -16.24
CA PRO A 195 -10.77 -21.83 -15.59
C PRO A 195 -9.92 -21.12 -16.63
N VAL A 196 -9.61 -19.86 -16.36
CA VAL A 196 -8.62 -19.05 -17.08
C VAL A 196 -7.57 -18.58 -16.08
N PHE A 197 -6.39 -18.19 -16.57
CA PHE A 197 -5.32 -17.60 -15.76
C PHE A 197 -5.04 -16.18 -16.27
N GLY A 198 -4.95 -15.22 -15.36
CA GLY A 198 -4.69 -13.83 -15.71
C GLY A 198 -4.89 -12.89 -14.52
N PRO A 199 -4.91 -11.56 -14.76
CA PRO A 199 -5.13 -10.58 -13.71
C PRO A 199 -6.54 -10.66 -13.14
N SER A 200 -6.65 -10.57 -11.82
CA SER A 200 -7.93 -10.52 -11.11
C SER A 200 -8.84 -9.42 -11.65
N GLN A 201 -10.07 -9.76 -12.01
CA GLN A 201 -11.10 -8.83 -12.47
C GLN A 201 -11.92 -8.24 -11.31
N ARG A 202 -11.77 -8.77 -10.09
CA ARG A 202 -12.59 -8.39 -8.93
C ARG A 202 -11.76 -8.12 -7.68
N VAL A 203 -10.82 -7.17 -7.78
CA VAL A 203 -10.04 -6.71 -6.60
C VAL A 203 -10.90 -5.81 -5.73
N ASP A 204 -10.85 -6.04 -4.43
CA ASP A 204 -11.73 -5.46 -3.43
C ASP A 204 -10.93 -5.12 -2.16
N PHE A 205 -11.47 -4.18 -1.38
CA PHE A 205 -11.00 -3.88 -0.03
C PHE A 205 -11.92 -4.55 0.99
N GLU A 206 -11.43 -4.74 2.21
CA GLU A 206 -12.25 -5.15 3.36
C GLU A 206 -11.98 -4.22 4.54
N VAL A 207 -13.00 -3.51 5.00
CA VAL A 207 -12.89 -2.61 6.15
C VAL A 207 -12.85 -3.42 7.44
N GLU A 208 -11.71 -3.44 8.13
CA GLU A 208 -11.51 -4.22 9.34
C GLU A 208 -10.76 -3.46 10.44
N PHE A 209 -10.77 -4.03 11.65
CA PHE A 209 -9.78 -3.73 12.68
C PHE A 209 -8.93 -4.96 12.98
N GLY A 210 -7.67 -4.73 13.29
CA GLY A 210 -6.74 -5.73 13.77
C GLY A 210 -6.39 -5.51 15.24
N ALA A 211 -6.31 -6.58 16.03
CA ALA A 211 -5.70 -6.57 17.36
C ALA A 211 -4.30 -7.19 17.29
N LEU A 212 -3.31 -6.52 17.89
CA LEU A 212 -1.94 -7.01 18.02
C LEU A 212 -1.73 -7.61 19.41
N ILE A 213 -1.18 -8.83 19.48
CA ILE A 213 -0.95 -9.55 20.73
C ILE A 213 0.30 -9.04 21.46
N ALA A 214 0.15 -8.68 22.74
CA ALA A 214 1.23 -8.33 23.66
C ALA A 214 1.87 -9.59 24.24
N GLN A 215 1.09 -10.41 24.93
CA GLN A 215 1.56 -11.62 25.60
C GLN A 215 0.93 -12.84 24.96
N GLY A 216 1.76 -13.80 24.57
CA GLY A 216 1.28 -15.08 24.08
C GLY A 216 0.73 -15.97 25.19
N ASN A 217 0.48 -17.23 24.85
CA ASN A 217 0.15 -18.30 25.78
C ASN A 217 0.96 -19.54 25.46
N ALA A 218 1.24 -20.37 26.48
CA ALA A 218 1.97 -21.61 26.25
C ALA A 218 1.12 -22.61 25.46
N LEU A 219 1.77 -23.42 24.62
CA LEU A 219 1.11 -24.52 23.90
C LEU A 219 0.32 -25.41 24.89
N GLY A 220 -0.95 -25.66 24.57
CA GLY A 220 -1.86 -26.44 25.43
C GLY A 220 -2.46 -25.67 26.61
N LYS A 221 -2.18 -24.37 26.78
CA LYS A 221 -2.77 -23.52 27.82
C LYS A 221 -3.66 -22.46 27.19
N PRO A 222 -4.99 -22.66 27.12
CA PRO A 222 -5.91 -21.69 26.53
C PRO A 222 -5.96 -20.39 27.35
N VAL A 223 -6.31 -19.29 26.70
CA VAL A 223 -6.60 -18.00 27.33
C VAL A 223 -8.11 -17.92 27.60
N SER A 224 -8.52 -17.63 28.83
CA SER A 224 -9.94 -17.45 29.13
C SER A 224 -10.46 -16.14 28.52
N VAL A 225 -11.76 -16.06 28.25
CA VAL A 225 -12.37 -14.82 27.72
C VAL A 225 -12.23 -13.65 28.71
N GLN A 226 -12.08 -13.92 30.01
CA GLN A 226 -11.85 -12.93 31.06
C GLN A 226 -10.41 -12.37 31.04
N GLU A 227 -9.42 -13.18 30.70
CA GLU A 227 -8.01 -12.78 30.66
C GLU A 227 -7.62 -12.20 29.30
N ALA A 228 -8.38 -12.51 28.24
CA ALA A 228 -8.02 -12.21 26.86
C ALA A 228 -7.69 -10.74 26.56
N GLU A 229 -8.30 -9.76 27.26
CA GLU A 229 -8.01 -8.34 27.02
C GLU A 229 -6.57 -7.99 27.46
N ASP A 230 -6.04 -8.64 28.51
CA ASP A 230 -4.69 -8.40 29.00
C ASP A 230 -3.60 -8.94 28.07
N HIS A 231 -3.99 -9.81 27.13
CA HIS A 231 -3.11 -10.30 26.06
C HIS A 231 -3.02 -9.34 24.86
N ILE A 232 -3.87 -8.32 24.77
CA ILE A 232 -3.89 -7.37 23.65
C ILE A 232 -2.94 -6.19 23.93
N PHE A 233 -2.05 -5.90 22.99
CA PHE A 233 -1.22 -4.69 23.03
C PHE A 233 -2.01 -3.45 22.59
N GLY A 234 -2.76 -3.58 21.51
CA GLY A 234 -3.62 -2.54 20.98
C GLY A 234 -4.18 -2.88 19.61
N PHE A 235 -4.79 -1.88 18.99
CA PHE A 235 -5.60 -2.01 17.79
C PHE A 235 -5.07 -1.16 16.65
N VAL A 236 -5.26 -1.64 15.43
CA VAL A 236 -4.91 -0.99 14.17
C VAL A 236 -6.11 -1.05 13.22
N MET A 237 -6.26 -0.07 12.32
CA MET A 237 -7.09 -0.30 11.14
C MET A 237 -6.45 -1.38 10.29
N PHE A 238 -7.29 -2.19 9.64
CA PHE A 238 -6.86 -3.32 8.86
C PHE A 238 -7.64 -3.39 7.55
N ASN A 239 -6.94 -3.67 6.44
CA ASN A 239 -7.53 -3.94 5.14
C ASN A 239 -7.02 -5.26 4.63
N ASP A 240 -7.90 -6.25 4.58
CA ASP A 240 -7.61 -7.55 4.00
C ASP A 240 -7.97 -7.58 2.52
N TRP A 241 -7.01 -7.19 1.68
CA TRP A 241 -7.21 -7.07 0.24
C TRP A 241 -7.66 -8.40 -0.35
N SER A 242 -8.67 -8.33 -1.20
CA SER A 242 -9.35 -9.52 -1.68
C SER A 242 -9.47 -9.52 -3.19
N SER A 243 -9.10 -10.63 -3.84
CA SER A 243 -9.48 -10.93 -5.22
C SER A 243 -10.65 -11.91 -5.21
N ARG A 244 -11.86 -11.38 -5.40
CA ARG A 244 -13.12 -12.12 -5.22
C ARG A 244 -13.33 -13.24 -6.23
N ASP A 245 -12.82 -13.07 -7.44
CA ASP A 245 -12.89 -14.04 -8.52
C ASP A 245 -11.90 -15.19 -8.34
N ILE A 246 -10.65 -14.91 -7.93
CA ILE A 246 -9.69 -15.95 -7.54
C ILE A 246 -10.20 -16.70 -6.30
N GLN A 247 -10.61 -15.97 -5.26
CA GLN A 247 -11.13 -16.52 -4.01
C GLN A 247 -12.34 -17.44 -4.24
N ARG A 248 -13.28 -17.03 -5.11
CA ARG A 248 -14.47 -17.83 -5.43
C ARG A 248 -14.12 -19.18 -6.06
N TRP A 249 -13.07 -19.24 -6.87
CA TRP A 249 -12.65 -20.47 -7.53
C TRP A 249 -11.84 -21.40 -6.61
N GLU A 250 -10.94 -20.85 -5.78
CA GLU A 250 -10.03 -21.68 -4.98
C GLU A 250 -10.58 -22.13 -3.62
N SER A 251 -11.57 -21.41 -3.06
CA SER A 251 -11.90 -21.52 -1.64
C SER A 251 -12.58 -22.82 -1.21
N GLN A 252 -13.08 -23.63 -2.14
CA GLN A 252 -13.69 -24.91 -1.80
C GLN A 252 -12.70 -26.08 -1.94
N PRO A 253 -12.53 -26.93 -0.91
CA PRO A 253 -13.15 -26.89 0.42
C PRO A 253 -12.29 -26.22 1.51
N LEU A 254 -11.10 -25.69 1.18
CA LEU A 254 -10.05 -25.38 2.17
C LEU A 254 -10.06 -23.95 2.70
N GLY A 255 -10.96 -23.09 2.21
CA GLY A 255 -10.96 -21.67 2.52
C GLY A 255 -10.08 -20.84 1.58
N PRO A 256 -10.06 -19.52 1.75
CA PRO A 256 -9.31 -18.60 0.90
C PRO A 256 -7.79 -18.80 0.96
N LEU A 257 -7.09 -18.50 -0.13
CA LEU A 257 -5.64 -18.61 -0.23
C LEU A 257 -5.04 -17.45 -1.07
N ASN A 258 -4.84 -17.62 -2.37
CA ASN A 258 -4.20 -16.61 -3.23
C ASN A 258 -5.09 -15.39 -3.46
N GLY A 259 -6.40 -15.54 -3.29
CA GLY A 259 -7.36 -14.44 -3.28
C GLY A 259 -7.22 -13.50 -2.07
N LYS A 260 -6.38 -13.83 -1.07
CA LYS A 260 -6.11 -13.01 0.13
C LYS A 260 -4.61 -12.77 0.36
N ASN A 261 -3.76 -13.76 0.11
CA ASN A 261 -2.33 -13.74 0.47
C ASN A 261 -1.45 -12.73 -0.29
N PHE A 262 -2.00 -11.96 -1.24
CA PHE A 262 -1.21 -11.03 -2.06
C PHE A 262 -0.89 -9.72 -1.33
N CYS A 263 -1.75 -9.27 -0.41
CA CYS A 263 -1.53 -8.08 0.40
C CYS A 263 -2.54 -8.02 1.56
N SER A 264 -2.10 -7.68 2.76
CA SER A 264 -2.99 -7.19 3.82
C SER A 264 -2.33 -5.95 4.45
N THR A 265 -3.06 -4.86 4.63
CA THR A 265 -2.47 -3.59 5.10
C THR A 265 -2.97 -3.24 6.50
N ILE A 266 -2.06 -2.81 7.39
CA ILE A 266 -2.41 -2.23 8.69
C ILE A 266 -1.99 -0.76 8.80
N SER A 267 -2.72 0.01 9.62
CA SER A 267 -2.28 1.35 10.02
C SER A 267 -1.00 1.30 10.86
N PRO A 268 -0.14 2.32 10.78
CA PRO A 268 1.15 2.33 11.48
C PRO A 268 1.04 2.57 12.99
N TRP A 269 -0.07 3.15 13.44
CA TRP A 269 -0.32 3.54 14.82
C TRP A 269 -1.14 2.48 15.55
N VAL A 270 -0.59 1.97 16.66
CA VAL A 270 -1.26 1.01 17.55
C VAL A 270 -1.92 1.76 18.69
N VAL A 271 -3.24 1.83 18.67
CA VAL A 271 -4.05 2.48 19.71
C VAL A 271 -4.26 1.50 20.86
N THR A 272 -3.93 1.89 22.09
CA THR A 272 -4.04 0.97 23.24
C THR A 272 -5.47 0.77 23.73
N PRO A 273 -5.77 -0.35 24.41
CA PRO A 273 -7.07 -0.54 25.06
C PRO A 273 -7.46 0.60 26.00
N GLU A 274 -6.50 1.15 26.77
CA GLU A 274 -6.73 2.26 27.69
C GLU A 274 -7.18 3.55 27.00
N ALA A 275 -6.71 3.80 25.77
CA ALA A 275 -7.16 4.95 24.98
C ALA A 275 -8.61 4.76 24.52
N LEU A 276 -9.02 3.52 24.25
CA LEU A 276 -10.34 3.17 23.75
C LEU A 276 -11.37 2.92 24.84
N GLU A 277 -10.95 2.83 26.11
CA GLU A 277 -11.81 2.60 27.28
C GLU A 277 -13.06 3.51 27.31
N PRO A 278 -12.96 4.84 27.06
CA PRO A 278 -14.13 5.73 27.13
C PRO A 278 -15.18 5.50 26.03
N TYR A 279 -14.84 4.74 24.98
CA TYR A 279 -15.69 4.50 23.81
C TYR A 279 -16.28 3.10 23.81
N LYS A 280 -16.10 2.34 24.90
CA LYS A 280 -16.72 1.04 25.06
C LYS A 280 -18.27 1.16 25.06
N THR A 281 -18.95 0.18 24.47
CA THR A 281 -20.36 0.09 24.11
C THR A 281 -20.83 -1.37 24.13
N GLU A 282 -22.13 -1.61 24.05
CA GLU A 282 -22.69 -2.96 24.03
C GLU A 282 -22.61 -3.58 22.62
N PRO A 283 -22.35 -4.90 22.49
CA PRO A 283 -22.33 -5.58 21.20
C PRO A 283 -23.75 -5.72 20.62
N VAL A 284 -23.86 -6.08 19.34
CA VAL A 284 -25.17 -6.49 18.77
C VAL A 284 -25.71 -7.67 19.57
N LEU A 285 -26.98 -7.57 19.94
CA LEU A 285 -27.71 -8.68 20.57
C LEU A 285 -27.71 -9.90 19.64
N LYS A 286 -27.17 -11.01 20.14
CA LYS A 286 -27.30 -12.34 19.53
C LYS A 286 -28.71 -12.88 19.77
N ASN A 287 -29.23 -13.70 18.87
CA ASN A 287 -30.47 -14.44 19.11
C ASN A 287 -30.24 -15.64 20.04
N ASN A 288 -29.02 -16.17 20.04
CA ASN A 288 -28.63 -17.36 20.80
C ASN A 288 -27.62 -17.02 21.90
N PRO A 289 -27.71 -17.64 23.09
CA PRO A 289 -26.68 -17.52 24.12
C PRO A 289 -25.39 -18.20 23.68
N VAL A 290 -24.24 -17.64 24.08
CA VAL A 290 -22.93 -18.26 23.90
C VAL A 290 -22.67 -19.33 24.96
N LEU A 291 -21.79 -20.28 24.67
CA LEU A 291 -21.33 -21.26 25.65
C LEU A 291 -20.45 -20.60 26.74
N PRO A 292 -20.34 -21.18 27.95
CA PRO A 292 -19.66 -20.54 29.09
C PRO A 292 -18.23 -20.05 28.83
N TYR A 293 -17.45 -20.71 27.97
CA TYR A 293 -16.08 -20.30 27.68
C TYR A 293 -15.97 -18.99 26.86
N LEU A 294 -17.05 -18.60 26.18
CA LEU A 294 -17.20 -17.32 25.48
C LEU A 294 -18.08 -16.34 26.25
N ASP A 295 -18.67 -16.77 27.37
CA ASP A 295 -19.51 -15.90 28.18
C ASP A 295 -18.65 -14.95 28.99
N GLU A 296 -18.60 -13.72 28.52
CA GLU A 296 -17.89 -12.66 29.18
C GLU A 296 -18.51 -12.40 30.55
N ASN A 297 -19.84 -12.51 30.73
CA ASN A 297 -20.60 -12.04 31.89
C ASN A 297 -20.27 -12.70 33.24
N THR A 298 -19.45 -13.75 33.25
CA THR A 298 -19.21 -14.59 34.43
C THR A 298 -18.28 -14.00 35.51
N ALA A 299 -17.57 -12.89 35.26
CA ALA A 299 -16.78 -12.18 36.29
C ALA A 299 -17.50 -10.92 36.82
N GLN A 300 -17.34 -10.60 38.11
CA GLN A 300 -17.89 -9.40 38.74
C GLN A 300 -17.09 -8.15 38.32
N GLY A 301 -17.66 -7.34 37.43
CA GLY A 301 -17.11 -6.06 36.98
C GLY A 301 -17.97 -5.49 35.86
N GLU A 302 -18.14 -4.18 35.83
CA GLU A 302 -18.83 -3.48 34.73
C GLU A 302 -18.09 -3.76 33.41
N ARG A 303 -18.82 -4.19 32.38
CA ARG A 303 -18.27 -4.66 31.09
C ARG A 303 -18.84 -3.86 29.95
N TYR A 304 -17.99 -3.36 29.06
CA TYR A 304 -18.39 -2.70 27.82
C TYR A 304 -17.29 -2.91 26.74
N HIS A 305 -17.66 -2.98 25.46
CA HIS A 305 -16.83 -3.32 24.27
C HIS A 305 -16.53 -2.13 23.35
N VAL A 306 -15.32 -2.00 22.82
CA VAL A 306 -14.87 -0.79 22.08
C VAL A 306 -15.72 -0.41 20.83
N SER A 307 -16.20 0.85 20.83
CA SER A 307 -16.40 1.83 19.73
C SER A 307 -17.76 2.02 19.06
N THR A 308 -18.10 3.31 18.84
CA THR A 308 -19.21 3.86 18.05
C THR A 308 -18.79 4.19 16.60
N CYS A 309 -18.77 3.17 15.73
CA CYS A 309 -19.09 3.20 14.29
C CYS A 309 -19.49 1.76 13.88
N ASN A 310 -19.41 1.35 12.61
CA ASN A 310 -19.75 0.01 12.09
C ASN A 310 -19.23 -1.19 12.94
N THR A 311 -18.21 -1.01 13.79
CA THR A 311 -17.75 -2.03 14.76
C THR A 311 -18.82 -2.46 15.76
N ARG A 312 -19.82 -1.63 16.05
CA ARG A 312 -20.97 -2.07 16.88
C ARG A 312 -21.69 -3.26 16.28
N ASN A 313 -21.53 -3.50 14.96
CA ASN A 313 -22.21 -4.54 14.19
C ASN A 313 -21.48 -5.90 14.21
N VAL A 314 -20.51 -6.09 15.10
CA VAL A 314 -19.88 -7.40 15.32
C VAL A 314 -20.68 -8.22 16.34
N ILE A 315 -20.71 -9.54 16.15
CA ILE A 315 -21.35 -10.45 17.11
C ILE A 315 -20.37 -11.02 18.13
N PHE A 316 -19.06 -11.04 17.85
CA PHE A 316 -18.06 -11.49 18.81
C PHE A 316 -16.99 -10.42 19.02
N SER A 317 -16.58 -10.26 20.26
CA SER A 317 -15.51 -9.36 20.68
C SER A 317 -14.11 -9.95 20.42
N PHE A 318 -13.07 -9.11 20.45
CA PHE A 318 -11.68 -9.59 20.37
C PHE A 318 -11.31 -10.56 21.50
N THR A 319 -11.86 -10.35 22.69
CA THR A 319 -11.72 -11.26 23.84
C THR A 319 -12.34 -12.63 23.54
N GLN A 320 -13.55 -12.68 22.94
CA GLN A 320 -14.17 -13.93 22.49
C GLN A 320 -13.38 -14.59 21.36
N MET A 321 -12.87 -13.82 20.41
CA MET A 321 -12.04 -14.30 19.30
C MET A 321 -10.75 -14.97 19.83
N ILE A 322 -10.04 -14.34 20.76
CA ILE A 322 -8.83 -14.89 21.40
C ILE A 322 -9.14 -16.15 22.21
N ALA A 323 -10.21 -16.11 23.02
CA ALA A 323 -10.62 -17.28 23.81
C ALA A 323 -10.93 -18.48 22.92
N HIS A 324 -11.63 -18.25 21.80
CA HIS A 324 -11.90 -19.30 20.82
C HIS A 324 -10.64 -19.79 20.11
N LEU A 325 -9.79 -18.88 19.63
CA LEU A 325 -8.54 -19.21 18.93
C LEU A 325 -7.66 -20.15 19.77
N THR A 326 -7.60 -19.90 21.08
CA THR A 326 -6.71 -20.63 21.99
C THR A 326 -7.37 -21.81 22.68
N VAL A 327 -8.69 -22.01 22.58
CA VAL A 327 -9.43 -23.04 23.35
C VAL A 327 -8.92 -24.47 23.13
N GLY A 328 -8.46 -24.77 21.91
CA GLY A 328 -7.86 -26.06 21.55
C GLY A 328 -6.40 -26.22 21.98
N GLY A 329 -5.82 -25.21 22.63
CA GLY A 329 -4.41 -25.17 23.05
C GLY A 329 -3.46 -24.47 22.07
N CYS A 330 -3.96 -23.76 21.06
CA CYS A 330 -3.13 -23.00 20.13
C CYS A 330 -2.33 -21.91 20.88
N PRO A 331 -0.99 -21.84 20.72
CA PRO A 331 -0.19 -20.79 21.30
C PRO A 331 -0.21 -19.54 20.42
N MET A 332 -0.54 -18.39 21.00
CA MET A 332 -0.27 -17.08 20.42
C MET A 332 1.15 -16.62 20.78
N GLN A 333 1.70 -15.72 19.98
CA GLN A 333 2.99 -15.07 20.20
C GLN A 333 2.84 -13.53 20.18
N THR A 334 3.80 -12.85 20.81
CA THR A 334 3.85 -11.38 20.76
C THR A 334 4.02 -10.89 19.33
N GLY A 335 3.12 -10.01 18.89
CA GLY A 335 3.06 -9.48 17.52
C GLY A 335 2.10 -10.21 16.60
N ASP A 336 1.47 -11.31 17.03
CA ASP A 336 0.41 -11.93 16.25
C ASP A 336 -0.73 -10.93 15.99
N LEU A 337 -1.27 -10.97 14.77
CA LEU A 337 -2.37 -10.13 14.32
C LEU A 337 -3.67 -10.94 14.29
N ILE A 338 -4.74 -10.37 14.85
CA ILE A 338 -6.09 -10.92 14.79
C ILE A 338 -6.98 -9.91 14.05
N GLY A 339 -7.42 -10.24 12.84
CA GLY A 339 -8.38 -9.44 12.05
C GLY A 339 -9.81 -9.70 12.50
N SER A 340 -10.68 -8.69 12.44
CA SER A 340 -12.09 -8.82 12.82
C SER A 340 -12.95 -9.54 11.78
N GLY A 341 -12.49 -9.62 10.55
CA GLY A 341 -13.36 -9.81 9.40
C GLY A 341 -14.07 -8.51 9.02
N THR A 342 -14.52 -8.45 7.76
CA THR A 342 -15.15 -7.26 7.17
C THR A 342 -16.29 -6.72 8.04
N LEU A 343 -16.24 -5.41 8.30
CA LEU A 343 -17.19 -4.67 9.10
C LEU A 343 -18.19 -3.95 8.20
N SER A 344 -19.42 -4.45 8.22
CA SER A 344 -20.53 -3.91 7.43
C SER A 344 -21.75 -3.62 8.28
N GLY A 345 -22.52 -2.63 7.85
CA GLY A 345 -23.66 -2.09 8.57
C GLY A 345 -24.91 -1.98 7.72
N ILE A 346 -25.88 -1.20 8.19
CA ILE A 346 -27.11 -0.88 7.46
C ILE A 346 -27.41 0.62 7.64
N PRO A 347 -27.72 1.36 6.56
CA PRO A 347 -28.03 0.91 5.19
C PRO A 347 -26.80 0.55 4.33
N LEU A 348 -26.98 0.21 3.04
CA LEU A 348 -25.92 -0.22 2.11
C LEU A 348 -24.73 0.75 2.02
N THR A 349 -24.92 2.02 2.36
CA THR A 349 -23.84 3.01 2.47
C THR A 349 -22.84 2.70 3.59
N GLU A 350 -23.14 1.76 4.47
CA GLU A 350 -22.25 1.21 5.51
C GLU A 350 -21.63 -0.14 5.10
N ALA A 351 -21.61 -0.48 3.80
CA ALA A 351 -20.93 -1.69 3.31
C ALA A 351 -19.42 -1.60 3.53
N GLY A 352 -18.83 -2.67 4.05
CA GLY A 352 -17.40 -2.78 4.35
C GLY A 352 -16.53 -3.26 3.18
N CYS A 353 -17.13 -3.58 2.03
CA CYS A 353 -16.41 -3.95 0.80
C CYS A 353 -17.24 -3.66 -0.47
N LEU A 354 -16.59 -3.65 -1.64
CA LEU A 354 -17.25 -3.45 -2.94
C LEU A 354 -18.13 -4.62 -3.34
N LEU A 355 -17.78 -5.85 -2.94
CA LEU A 355 -18.64 -7.02 -3.15
C LEU A 355 -20.06 -6.75 -2.63
N GLU A 356 -20.17 -6.18 -1.43
CA GLU A 356 -21.46 -5.80 -0.83
C GLU A 356 -22.05 -4.57 -1.49
N ALA A 357 -21.26 -3.49 -1.60
CA ALA A 357 -21.73 -2.19 -2.09
C ALA A 357 -22.27 -2.26 -3.54
N THR A 358 -21.73 -3.19 -4.34
CA THR A 358 -22.08 -3.36 -5.76
C THR A 358 -22.96 -4.57 -6.04
N GLU A 359 -23.34 -5.32 -4.99
CA GLU A 359 -24.06 -6.60 -5.10
C GLU A 359 -23.38 -7.57 -6.08
N ASP A 360 -22.08 -7.83 -5.88
CA ASP A 360 -21.22 -8.64 -6.78
C ASP A 360 -21.11 -8.09 -8.20
N GLY A 361 -20.88 -6.78 -8.31
CA GLY A 361 -20.68 -6.09 -9.59
C GLY A 361 -21.95 -5.95 -10.43
N GLN A 362 -23.14 -6.01 -9.83
CA GLN A 362 -24.41 -5.75 -10.53
C GLN A 362 -24.75 -4.25 -10.57
N ASN A 363 -24.38 -3.51 -9.53
CA ASN A 363 -24.69 -2.09 -9.38
C ASN A 363 -23.40 -1.30 -9.15
N PRO A 364 -22.99 -0.38 -10.03
CA PRO A 364 -21.79 0.42 -9.80
C PRO A 364 -21.99 1.42 -8.65
N ILE A 365 -20.94 1.63 -7.86
CA ILE A 365 -20.87 2.75 -6.92
C ILE A 365 -20.31 3.99 -7.61
N VAL A 366 -20.64 5.17 -7.07
CA VAL A 366 -20.04 6.44 -7.47
C VAL A 366 -18.84 6.74 -6.55
N ALA A 367 -17.68 6.94 -7.14
CA ALA A 367 -16.46 7.40 -6.48
C ALA A 367 -16.02 8.76 -7.06
N TYR A 368 -15.06 9.42 -6.42
CA TYR A 368 -14.58 10.75 -6.79
C TYR A 368 -13.07 10.72 -7.04
N ALA A 369 -12.61 11.32 -8.14
CA ALA A 369 -11.18 11.45 -8.43
C ALA A 369 -10.50 12.40 -7.42
N ILE A 370 -9.29 12.05 -6.97
CA ILE A 370 -8.54 12.77 -5.92
C ILE A 370 -7.71 13.96 -6.48
N ASN A 371 -7.59 14.09 -7.81
CA ASN A 371 -6.69 15.06 -8.45
C ASN A 371 -7.31 16.47 -8.59
N ASP A 372 -7.04 17.36 -7.63
CA ASP A 372 -6.45 18.71 -7.80
C ASP A 372 -6.69 19.55 -6.53
N THR A 373 -5.62 19.82 -5.78
CA THR A 373 -5.46 20.94 -4.79
C THR A 373 -6.54 21.20 -3.73
N ALA A 374 -7.59 20.41 -3.61
CA ALA A 374 -8.60 20.61 -2.58
C ALA A 374 -8.12 20.08 -1.22
N GLU A 375 -8.37 20.86 -0.16
CA GLU A 375 -8.16 20.44 1.22
C GLU A 375 -8.77 19.05 1.47
N LYS A 376 -8.06 18.24 2.27
CA LYS A 376 -8.42 16.85 2.61
C LYS A 376 -9.93 16.71 2.88
N GLY A 377 -10.63 15.95 2.04
CA GLY A 377 -12.00 15.49 2.30
C GLY A 377 -13.12 16.20 1.52
N GLN A 378 -12.84 17.14 0.62
CA GLN A 378 -13.84 17.68 -0.30
C GLN A 378 -13.68 17.09 -1.70
N PRO A 379 -14.72 16.44 -2.28
CA PRO A 379 -14.65 15.90 -3.63
C PRO A 379 -14.64 17.05 -4.65
N SER A 380 -13.45 17.49 -5.07
CA SER A 380 -13.27 18.44 -6.19
C SER A 380 -13.20 17.74 -7.55
N GLY A 381 -13.24 16.40 -7.58
CA GLY A 381 -13.04 15.60 -8.79
C GLY A 381 -14.31 15.23 -9.55
N LYS A 382 -14.14 15.02 -10.87
CA LYS A 382 -15.11 14.34 -11.74
C LYS A 382 -15.55 13.03 -11.08
N SER A 383 -16.86 12.76 -11.06
CA SER A 383 -17.37 11.47 -10.59
C SER A 383 -16.95 10.35 -11.54
N ILE A 384 -16.58 9.22 -10.96
CA ILE A 384 -16.23 7.98 -11.64
C ILE A 384 -17.12 6.86 -11.12
N GLN A 385 -17.34 5.82 -11.93
CA GLN A 385 -18.08 4.63 -11.52
C GLN A 385 -17.11 3.48 -11.27
N ARG A 386 -17.42 2.65 -10.27
CA ARG A 386 -16.63 1.46 -9.92
C ARG A 386 -17.55 0.29 -9.60
N LEU A 387 -17.17 -0.89 -10.11
CA LEU A 387 -17.73 -2.18 -9.69
C LEU A 387 -16.78 -2.90 -8.72
N TYR A 388 -15.50 -2.83 -9.05
CA TYR A 388 -14.38 -3.29 -8.26
C TYR A 388 -13.26 -2.26 -8.42
N LEU A 389 -12.15 -2.45 -7.71
CA LEU A 389 -11.01 -1.56 -7.81
C LEU A 389 -10.37 -1.66 -9.20
N GLU A 390 -10.10 -0.50 -9.79
CA GLU A 390 -9.31 -0.33 -11.00
C GLU A 390 -7.84 -0.04 -10.66
N ASP A 391 -6.97 -0.22 -11.64
CA ASP A 391 -5.55 0.02 -11.49
C ASP A 391 -5.27 1.52 -11.29
N GLY A 392 -4.49 1.83 -10.24
CA GLY A 392 -4.24 3.21 -9.80
C GLY A 392 -5.25 3.76 -8.80
N ASP A 393 -6.31 3.03 -8.46
CA ASP A 393 -7.20 3.42 -7.37
C ASP A 393 -6.45 3.41 -6.02
N GLU A 394 -6.71 4.44 -5.20
CA GLU A 394 -6.21 4.57 -3.83
C GLU A 394 -7.37 4.41 -2.85
N VAL A 395 -7.25 3.46 -1.93
CA VAL A 395 -8.23 3.25 -0.86
C VAL A 395 -7.68 3.83 0.44
N VAL A 396 -8.47 4.69 1.06
CA VAL A 396 -8.12 5.33 2.32
C VAL A 396 -9.19 5.05 3.37
N PHE A 397 -8.79 4.38 4.45
CA PHE A 397 -9.64 4.23 5.63
C PHE A 397 -9.33 5.35 6.62
N HIS A 398 -10.41 5.92 7.15
CA HIS A 398 -10.39 6.87 8.23
C HIS A 398 -11.25 6.32 9.36
N VAL A 399 -10.68 6.30 10.57
CA VAL A 399 -11.43 6.07 11.80
C VAL A 399 -11.46 7.36 12.60
N GLY A 400 -12.57 7.65 13.26
CA GLY A 400 -12.67 8.66 14.28
C GLY A 400 -13.65 8.21 15.37
N VAL A 401 -13.41 8.66 16.59
CA VAL A 401 -14.33 8.44 17.71
C VAL A 401 -15.07 9.73 18.04
N ASP A 402 -16.39 9.72 17.88
CA ASP A 402 -17.23 10.79 18.37
C ASP A 402 -17.48 10.60 19.87
N ALA A 403 -16.87 11.45 20.71
CA ALA A 403 -17.05 11.38 22.14
C ALA A 403 -18.50 11.76 22.55
N PRO A 404 -19.19 10.98 23.39
CA PRO A 404 -20.44 11.42 23.98
C PRO A 404 -20.15 12.54 25.00
N GLN A 405 -20.57 13.76 24.67
CA GLN A 405 -20.77 14.89 25.60
C GLN A 405 -19.59 15.44 26.44
N LYS A 406 -18.32 15.15 26.12
CA LYS A 406 -17.18 15.96 26.62
C LYS A 406 -16.27 16.36 25.46
N ALA A 407 -16.17 17.66 25.23
CA ALA A 407 -15.50 18.30 24.08
C ALA A 407 -14.00 17.96 23.93
N ASP A 408 -13.36 17.40 24.96
CA ASP A 408 -11.91 17.18 25.04
C ASP A 408 -11.41 15.83 24.48
N ALA A 409 -12.30 14.92 24.05
CA ALA A 409 -11.94 13.54 23.70
C ALA A 409 -12.09 13.20 22.20
N ARG A 410 -12.15 14.20 21.31
CA ARG A 410 -12.39 13.98 19.87
C ARG A 410 -11.18 13.47 19.05
N GLY A 411 -10.07 13.13 19.70
CA GLY A 411 -8.80 12.92 19.01
C GLY A 411 -8.25 11.50 19.12
N ILE A 412 -9.05 10.47 18.81
CA ILE A 412 -8.53 9.14 18.44
C ILE A 412 -9.03 8.87 17.03
N SER A 413 -8.17 9.18 16.08
CA SER A 413 -8.40 8.94 14.67
C SER A 413 -7.15 8.30 14.08
N GLY A 414 -7.28 7.78 12.86
CA GLY A 414 -6.13 7.37 12.09
C GLY A 414 -6.47 7.33 10.61
N ARG A 415 -5.42 7.36 9.79
CA ARG A 415 -5.51 7.17 8.35
C ARG A 415 -4.70 5.94 7.95
N MET A 416 -5.31 5.05 7.18
CA MET A 416 -4.62 4.00 6.45
C MET A 416 -4.86 4.23 4.97
N THR A 417 -3.80 4.20 4.18
CA THR A 417 -3.83 4.55 2.77
C THR A 417 -3.06 3.49 2.02
N THR A 418 -3.62 2.98 0.94
CA THR A 418 -2.92 2.03 0.08
C THR A 418 -3.38 2.25 -1.33
N SER A 419 -2.42 2.35 -2.25
CA SER A 419 -2.70 2.39 -3.67
C SER A 419 -2.53 1.01 -4.25
N GLY A 420 -3.49 0.58 -5.09
CA GLY A 420 -3.16 -0.43 -6.08
C GLY A 420 -2.05 0.16 -6.95
N ILE A 421 -0.89 -0.48 -6.99
CA ILE A 421 0.08 -0.20 -8.05
C ILE A 421 -0.70 -0.52 -9.31
N PRO A 422 -0.88 0.44 -10.22
CA PRO A 422 -1.43 0.07 -11.51
C PRO A 422 -0.59 -1.10 -12.03
N ASN A 423 -1.19 -2.17 -12.57
CA ASN A 423 -0.42 -2.94 -13.55
C ASN A 423 -0.10 -1.88 -14.58
N ALA A 424 1.15 -1.48 -14.57
CA ALA A 424 1.39 -0.07 -14.67
C ALA A 424 0.98 0.40 -16.03
N ASN A 425 0.02 1.32 -16.08
CA ASN A 425 -0.76 1.78 -17.22
C ASN A 425 -2.02 0.98 -17.58
N GLY A 426 -3.14 1.69 -17.46
CA GLY A 426 -4.47 1.15 -17.66
C GLY A 426 -5.61 2.16 -17.53
N SER A 427 -5.39 3.45 -17.85
CA SER A 427 -6.41 4.04 -18.72
C SER A 427 -6.44 3.14 -19.95
N ALA A 428 -7.60 2.88 -20.55
CA ALA A 428 -7.75 1.98 -21.70
C ALA A 428 -6.89 2.35 -22.94
N ASP A 429 -6.01 3.34 -22.81
CA ASP A 429 -5.09 3.88 -23.79
C ASP A 429 -3.60 3.70 -23.41
N THR A 430 -3.18 2.81 -22.49
CA THR A 430 -1.73 2.61 -22.18
C THR A 430 -1.38 1.18 -21.71
N SER A 431 -0.14 0.71 -21.95
CA SER A 431 0.41 -0.64 -21.60
C SER A 431 0.44 -0.94 -20.10
N PRO A 432 0.12 -2.12 -19.54
CA PRO A 432 0.15 -2.47 -18.11
C PRO A 432 1.55 -2.77 -17.50
N LEU A 433 2.65 -2.27 -18.08
CA LEU A 433 4.01 -2.42 -17.53
C LEU A 433 4.51 -1.21 -16.70
N PRO A 434 5.26 -1.40 -15.58
CA PRO A 434 5.79 -0.37 -14.66
C PRO A 434 6.07 1.01 -15.27
N VAL A 435 5.49 2.09 -14.74
CA VAL A 435 5.78 3.44 -15.26
C VAL A 435 7.27 3.70 -15.10
N ILE A 436 7.92 4.15 -16.17
CA ILE A 436 9.34 4.49 -16.13
C ILE A 436 9.49 5.88 -15.52
N ARG A 437 10.39 6.02 -14.54
CA ARG A 437 10.83 7.32 -14.06
C ARG A 437 12.05 7.80 -14.83
N GLN A 438 11.98 9.03 -15.33
CA GLN A 438 13.09 9.78 -15.88
C GLN A 438 13.72 10.61 -14.75
N LEU A 439 14.97 10.29 -14.40
CA LEU A 439 15.77 11.07 -13.46
C LEU A 439 16.95 11.66 -14.22
N VAL A 440 16.96 12.98 -14.41
CA VAL A 440 18.04 13.69 -15.11
C VAL A 440 18.89 14.38 -14.06
N THR A 441 20.20 14.11 -14.06
CA THR A 441 21.16 14.72 -13.14
C THR A 441 21.89 15.91 -13.78
N THR A 442 22.23 16.90 -12.98
CA THR A 442 23.11 18.02 -13.35
C THR A 442 24.03 18.38 -12.17
N HIS A 443 24.73 19.52 -12.24
CA HIS A 443 25.53 20.08 -11.17
C HIS A 443 24.88 21.35 -10.64
N ASP A 444 24.81 21.46 -9.31
CA ASP A 444 24.46 22.72 -8.66
C ASP A 444 25.50 23.80 -9.04
N GLN A 445 25.05 24.90 -9.62
CA GLN A 445 25.91 25.94 -10.20
C GLN A 445 26.77 26.64 -9.14
N ALA A 446 26.33 26.69 -7.88
CA ALA A 446 27.08 27.34 -6.81
C ALA A 446 28.16 26.44 -6.20
N THR A 447 27.89 25.14 -6.11
CA THR A 447 28.73 24.18 -5.35
C THR A 447 29.46 23.16 -6.22
N GLY A 448 29.07 23.00 -7.48
CA GLY A 448 29.58 21.97 -8.39
C GLY A 448 29.19 20.54 -7.99
N LYS A 449 28.26 20.36 -7.03
CA LYS A 449 27.82 19.03 -6.58
C LYS A 449 26.76 18.46 -7.51
N ALA A 450 26.75 17.14 -7.69
CA ALA A 450 25.70 16.44 -8.43
C ALA A 450 24.33 16.62 -7.75
N VAL A 451 23.32 17.00 -8.53
CA VAL A 451 21.92 17.19 -8.11
C VAL A 451 20.98 16.66 -9.21
N LEU A 452 19.69 16.53 -8.92
CA LEU A 452 18.69 16.27 -9.95
C LEU A 452 18.31 17.57 -10.65
N ALA A 453 18.42 17.61 -11.98
CA ALA A 453 17.80 18.63 -12.81
C ALA A 453 16.28 18.44 -12.87
N SER A 454 15.85 17.18 -13.01
CA SER A 454 14.44 16.81 -12.99
C SER A 454 14.23 15.35 -12.57
N GLY A 455 13.06 15.07 -12.01
CA GLY A 455 12.58 13.72 -11.73
C GLY A 455 11.09 13.65 -12.02
N ARG A 456 10.70 12.93 -13.07
CA ARG A 456 9.31 12.83 -13.51
C ARG A 456 9.00 11.45 -14.08
N ASP A 457 7.73 11.08 -14.04
CA ASP A 457 7.25 9.91 -14.77
C ASP A 457 7.34 10.17 -16.28
N ALA A 458 7.75 9.14 -17.03
CA ALA A 458 7.94 9.22 -18.46
C ALA A 458 6.59 9.40 -19.17
N VAL A 459 6.56 10.31 -20.14
CA VAL A 459 5.37 10.56 -20.95
C VAL A 459 5.31 9.52 -22.06
N TRP A 460 4.24 8.73 -22.08
CA TRP A 460 4.00 7.71 -23.10
C TRP A 460 3.15 8.28 -24.24
N ARG A 461 3.43 7.81 -25.46
CA ARG A 461 2.67 8.12 -26.67
C ARG A 461 2.11 6.83 -27.25
N ASN A 462 0.81 6.85 -27.56
CA ASN A 462 0.16 5.76 -28.29
C ASN A 462 0.74 5.66 -29.71
N HIS A 463 0.99 4.44 -30.17
CA HIS A 463 1.40 4.11 -31.52
C HIS A 463 0.52 3.02 -32.12
N ARG A 464 0.14 3.24 -33.39
CA ARG A 464 -0.62 2.28 -34.20
C ARG A 464 -1.87 1.79 -33.47
N ASP A 465 -2.69 2.73 -33.01
CA ASP A 465 -3.97 2.47 -32.35
C ASP A 465 -3.88 1.47 -31.18
N GLY A 466 -2.86 1.64 -30.33
CA GLY A 466 -2.65 0.84 -29.12
C GLY A 466 -1.80 -0.43 -29.31
N GLU A 467 -1.30 -0.71 -30.51
CA GLU A 467 -0.37 -1.83 -30.72
C GLU A 467 0.99 -1.65 -30.06
N ALA A 468 1.40 -0.39 -29.86
CA ALA A 468 2.62 -0.07 -29.14
C ALA A 468 2.48 1.25 -28.38
N TYR A 469 3.22 1.37 -27.29
CA TYR A 469 3.41 2.63 -26.57
C TYR A 469 4.88 2.98 -26.55
N MET A 470 5.21 4.25 -26.79
CA MET A 470 6.59 4.69 -26.86
C MET A 470 6.83 5.87 -25.93
N THR A 471 7.98 5.87 -25.26
CA THR A 471 8.49 7.03 -24.54
C THR A 471 9.96 7.24 -24.88
N GLU A 472 10.42 8.48 -24.84
CA GLU A 472 11.83 8.85 -25.06
C GLU A 472 12.40 9.47 -23.79
N PRO A 473 12.99 8.67 -22.90
CA PRO A 473 13.55 9.18 -21.65
C PRO A 473 14.67 10.18 -21.82
N PHE A 474 15.41 10.19 -22.93
CA PHE A 474 16.38 11.25 -23.22
C PHE A 474 16.84 11.22 -24.67
N SER A 475 17.25 12.35 -25.23
CA SER A 475 17.85 12.39 -26.57
C SER A 475 18.82 13.56 -26.72
N THR A 476 19.88 13.35 -27.48
CA THR A 476 20.90 14.38 -27.79
C THR A 476 20.80 14.79 -29.25
N ALA A 477 21.16 16.04 -29.57
CA ALA A 477 21.17 16.55 -30.95
C ALA A 477 22.51 16.37 -31.67
N GLN A 478 23.53 15.90 -30.94
CA GLN A 478 24.90 15.80 -31.42
C GLN A 478 25.68 14.77 -30.61
N PHE A 479 26.71 14.21 -31.22
CA PHE A 479 27.64 13.28 -30.63
C PHE A 479 29.07 13.69 -31.00
N PRO A 480 29.97 13.95 -30.02
CA PRO A 480 29.74 13.88 -28.57
C PRO A 480 28.68 14.88 -28.08
N ALA A 481 27.97 14.54 -27.00
CA ALA A 481 26.97 15.42 -26.40
C ALA A 481 27.62 16.64 -25.73
N ASP A 482 26.94 17.80 -25.78
CA ASP A 482 27.35 19.00 -25.03
C ASP A 482 26.51 19.13 -23.76
N LEU A 483 27.16 18.90 -22.62
CA LEU A 483 26.54 18.96 -21.30
C LEU A 483 26.77 20.32 -20.62
N ASN A 484 27.51 21.23 -21.26
CA ASN A 484 27.81 22.53 -20.66
C ASN A 484 26.54 23.34 -20.50
N ASP A 485 26.41 23.95 -19.32
CA ASP A 485 25.25 24.76 -18.95
C ASP A 485 23.92 24.05 -19.23
N ASP A 486 23.82 22.72 -19.14
CA ASP A 486 22.61 21.94 -19.45
C ASP A 486 22.09 22.11 -20.90
N ALA A 487 22.98 22.30 -21.88
CA ALA A 487 22.61 22.47 -23.29
C ALA A 487 21.86 21.26 -23.87
N ASP A 488 22.26 20.05 -23.53
CA ASP A 488 21.59 18.81 -23.91
C ASP A 488 20.19 18.68 -23.30
N ILE A 489 20.01 19.02 -22.02
CA ILE A 489 18.72 19.01 -21.34
C ILE A 489 17.74 19.95 -22.05
N ARG A 490 18.15 21.20 -22.31
CA ARG A 490 17.32 22.16 -23.06
C ARG A 490 16.98 21.65 -24.46
N SER A 491 17.95 21.05 -25.16
CA SER A 491 17.75 20.48 -26.49
C SER A 491 16.76 19.32 -26.49
N HIS A 492 16.82 18.45 -25.47
CA HIS A 492 15.88 17.36 -25.27
C HIS A 492 14.47 17.88 -24.96
N GLU A 493 14.33 18.81 -24.00
CA GLU A 493 13.03 19.37 -23.64
C GLU A 493 12.36 20.08 -24.82
N ALA A 494 13.13 20.84 -25.60
CA ALA A 494 12.63 21.47 -26.82
C ALA A 494 12.16 20.44 -27.86
N PHE A 495 12.86 19.32 -28.00
CA PHE A 495 12.48 18.23 -28.91
C PHE A 495 11.19 17.53 -28.45
N VAL A 496 11.03 17.27 -27.15
CA VAL A 496 9.83 16.63 -26.60
C VAL A 496 8.62 17.58 -26.62
N ALA A 497 8.82 18.87 -26.30
CA ALA A 497 7.78 19.90 -26.30
C ALA A 497 7.36 20.33 -27.71
N GLY A 498 8.28 20.26 -28.67
CA GLY A 498 8.05 20.51 -30.08
C GLY A 498 7.16 19.43 -30.68
N GLY A 499 5.85 19.49 -30.40
CA GLY A 499 4.83 18.49 -30.75
C GLY A 499 4.58 18.24 -32.24
N LYS A 500 5.55 18.57 -33.10
CA LYS A 500 5.63 18.30 -34.54
C LYS A 500 7.12 18.22 -34.91
N SER A 501 7.82 17.11 -34.62
CA SER A 501 9.10 16.92 -35.32
C SER A 501 8.77 16.71 -36.80
N LYS A 502 9.32 17.57 -37.66
CA LYS A 502 9.28 17.42 -39.12
C LYS A 502 10.14 16.26 -39.62
N THR A 503 10.90 15.61 -38.73
CA THR A 503 11.76 14.49 -39.10
C THR A 503 10.93 13.22 -39.12
N THR A 504 10.79 12.63 -40.31
CA THR A 504 10.21 11.29 -40.49
C THR A 504 11.08 10.20 -39.86
N SER A 505 12.37 10.48 -39.63
CA SER A 505 13.31 9.53 -39.03
C SER A 505 13.08 9.36 -37.52
N LEU A 506 13.18 8.12 -37.06
CA LEU A 506 13.12 7.75 -35.63
C LEU A 506 14.41 8.14 -34.88
N VAL A 507 15.42 8.64 -35.59
CA VAL A 507 16.77 8.99 -35.11
C VAL A 507 16.93 10.51 -35.09
N ARG A 508 17.62 11.06 -34.08
CA ARG A 508 18.09 12.46 -34.12
C ARG A 508 19.41 12.51 -34.88
N GLU A 509 19.40 13.17 -36.04
CA GLU A 509 20.58 13.36 -36.87
C GLU A 509 21.72 14.00 -36.06
N GLY A 510 22.91 13.40 -36.14
CA GLY A 510 24.10 13.76 -35.38
C GLY A 510 24.13 13.27 -33.93
N GLY A 511 23.03 12.78 -33.35
CA GLY A 511 22.92 12.53 -31.91
C GLY A 511 22.57 11.09 -31.53
N THR A 512 21.97 10.97 -30.35
CA THR A 512 21.50 9.71 -29.77
C THR A 512 20.06 9.83 -29.28
N VAL A 513 19.34 8.70 -29.28
CA VAL A 513 17.98 8.59 -28.75
C VAL A 513 17.94 7.41 -27.80
N CYS A 514 17.50 7.65 -26.56
CA CYS A 514 17.06 6.60 -25.65
C CYS A 514 15.54 6.51 -25.76
N ARG A 515 15.03 5.34 -26.14
CA ARG A 515 13.60 5.08 -26.31
C ARG A 515 13.21 3.81 -25.58
N VAL A 516 12.03 3.81 -24.99
CA VAL A 516 11.41 2.59 -24.49
C VAL A 516 10.11 2.37 -25.24
N VAL A 517 9.87 1.11 -25.61
CA VAL A 517 8.70 0.67 -26.36
C VAL A 517 8.03 -0.47 -25.60
N ASP A 518 6.75 -0.31 -25.32
CA ASP A 518 5.88 -1.37 -24.84
C ASP A 518 5.07 -1.91 -26.00
N LEU A 519 5.08 -3.23 -26.18
CA LEU A 519 4.40 -3.94 -27.26
C LEU A 519 3.22 -4.72 -26.68
N CYS A 520 2.02 -4.50 -27.25
CA CYS A 520 0.84 -5.23 -26.81
C CYS A 520 0.95 -6.72 -27.14
N PRO A 521 0.24 -7.60 -26.43
CA PRO A 521 0.19 -9.01 -26.78
C PRO A 521 -0.33 -9.20 -28.20
N GLY A 522 0.35 -10.02 -28.99
CA GLY A 522 -0.03 -10.29 -30.38
C GLY A 522 0.06 -9.10 -31.33
N ASN A 523 0.82 -8.04 -31.01
CA ASN A 523 0.93 -6.87 -31.88
C ASN A 523 1.33 -7.24 -33.31
N VAL A 524 0.84 -6.50 -34.30
CA VAL A 524 1.27 -6.70 -35.68
C VAL A 524 2.71 -6.19 -35.82
N PRO A 525 3.65 -6.99 -36.35
CA PRO A 525 5.02 -6.53 -36.60
C PRO A 525 5.06 -5.52 -37.75
N ALA A 526 5.72 -4.37 -37.53
CA ALA A 526 5.94 -3.36 -38.57
C ALA A 526 7.41 -3.37 -39.02
N MET A 527 7.59 -3.77 -40.27
CA MET A 527 8.90 -3.94 -40.90
C MET A 527 9.50 -2.60 -41.31
N HIS A 528 10.62 -2.20 -40.71
CA HIS A 528 11.22 -0.88 -40.89
C HIS A 528 12.76 -0.91 -40.82
N ARG A 529 13.36 0.22 -41.20
CA ARG A 529 14.81 0.51 -41.15
C ARG A 529 15.04 1.98 -40.89
N THR A 530 16.06 2.24 -40.08
CA THR A 530 16.61 3.56 -39.82
C THR A 530 18.11 3.54 -40.03
N ARG A 531 18.68 4.66 -40.47
CA ARG A 531 20.12 4.91 -40.56
C ARG A 531 20.68 5.12 -39.15
N SER A 532 20.81 4.02 -38.43
CA SER A 532 21.31 4.03 -37.06
C SER A 532 22.01 2.72 -36.69
N LEU A 533 22.77 2.81 -35.61
CA LEU A 533 23.20 1.67 -34.80
C LEU A 533 22.33 1.65 -33.54
N ASP A 534 21.57 0.58 -33.35
CA ASP A 534 20.64 0.46 -32.22
C ASP A 534 21.05 -0.67 -31.30
N TYR A 535 20.95 -0.42 -29.99
CA TYR A 535 21.05 -1.43 -28.95
C TYR A 535 19.66 -1.68 -28.39
N GLY A 536 19.01 -2.75 -28.83
CA GLY A 536 17.70 -3.19 -28.35
C GLY A 536 17.84 -4.20 -27.22
N VAL A 537 17.30 -3.90 -26.04
CA VAL A 537 17.37 -4.76 -24.85
C VAL A 537 15.96 -5.11 -24.42
N VAL A 538 15.67 -6.41 -24.24
CA VAL A 538 14.40 -6.84 -23.65
C VAL A 538 14.45 -6.63 -22.14
N LEU A 539 13.59 -5.74 -21.63
CA LEU A 539 13.46 -5.47 -20.20
C LEU A 539 12.41 -6.37 -19.54
N GLU A 540 11.32 -6.65 -20.25
CA GLU A 540 10.21 -7.52 -19.82
C GLU A 540 9.60 -8.27 -21.00
N GLY A 541 9.01 -9.43 -20.70
CA GLY A 541 8.32 -10.26 -21.68
C GLY A 541 9.26 -11.00 -22.64
N THR A 542 8.69 -11.37 -23.78
CA THR A 542 9.37 -12.10 -24.86
C THR A 542 9.07 -11.40 -26.18
N VAL A 543 10.11 -11.08 -26.95
CA VAL A 543 9.97 -10.35 -28.23
C VAL A 543 10.68 -11.12 -29.32
N GLU A 544 10.06 -11.24 -30.47
CA GLU A 544 10.71 -11.75 -31.68
C GLU A 544 11.28 -10.61 -32.51
N LEU A 545 12.56 -10.75 -32.86
CA LEU A 545 13.22 -10.02 -33.92
C LEU A 545 12.94 -10.74 -35.24
N ILE A 546 12.24 -10.08 -36.15
CA ILE A 546 11.94 -10.59 -37.50
C ILE A 546 12.80 -9.83 -38.49
N LEU A 547 13.56 -10.54 -39.32
CA LEU A 547 14.39 -9.95 -40.38
C LEU A 547 13.70 -10.12 -41.75
N ASP A 548 14.03 -9.24 -42.70
CA ASP A 548 13.53 -9.33 -44.07
C ASP A 548 14.04 -10.57 -44.84
N SER A 549 15.09 -11.23 -44.34
CA SER A 549 15.53 -12.55 -44.79
C SER A 549 14.52 -13.67 -44.48
N GLY A 550 13.53 -13.41 -43.62
CA GLY A 550 12.58 -14.39 -43.10
C GLY A 550 13.05 -15.07 -41.81
N GLU A 551 14.25 -14.77 -41.32
CA GLU A 551 14.69 -15.24 -40.01
C GLU A 551 13.87 -14.60 -38.88
N VAL A 552 13.54 -15.41 -37.88
CA VAL A 552 12.84 -14.98 -36.67
C VAL A 552 13.61 -15.49 -35.46
N HIS A 553 13.99 -14.58 -34.58
CA HIS A 553 14.75 -14.90 -33.38
C HIS A 553 13.99 -14.42 -32.15
N THR A 554 13.60 -15.34 -31.28
CA THR A 554 12.92 -15.03 -30.02
C THR A 554 13.93 -14.58 -28.97
N MET A 555 13.77 -13.35 -28.50
CA MET A 555 14.53 -12.72 -27.43
C MET A 555 13.73 -12.70 -26.12
N ARG A 556 14.41 -12.90 -25.00
CA ARG A 556 13.87 -12.89 -23.63
C ARG A 556 14.52 -11.80 -22.81
N ARG A 557 13.97 -11.52 -21.63
CA ARG A 557 14.52 -10.57 -20.66
C ARG A 557 16.04 -10.72 -20.49
N GLY A 558 16.76 -9.61 -20.70
CA GLY A 558 18.21 -9.54 -20.63
C GLY A 558 18.93 -9.78 -21.97
N ASP A 559 18.25 -10.31 -22.98
CA ASP A 559 18.83 -10.44 -24.32
C ASP A 559 18.98 -9.08 -24.99
N VAL A 560 20.03 -8.95 -25.79
CA VAL A 560 20.42 -7.72 -26.49
C VAL A 560 20.53 -8.00 -27.98
N ALA A 561 19.82 -7.23 -28.79
CA ALA A 561 19.96 -7.16 -30.23
C ALA A 561 20.77 -5.91 -30.59
N VAL A 562 21.70 -6.07 -31.53
CA VAL A 562 22.47 -4.96 -32.10
C VAL A 562 22.00 -4.76 -33.53
N GLN A 563 21.18 -3.73 -33.76
CA GLN A 563 20.59 -3.47 -35.06
C GLN A 563 21.45 -2.50 -35.87
N ARG A 564 21.83 -2.91 -37.08
CA ARG A 564 22.85 -2.22 -37.88
C ARG A 564 22.28 -1.68 -39.20
N ALA A 565 21.29 -0.80 -39.11
CA ALA A 565 20.58 -0.24 -40.26
C ALA A 565 20.00 -1.29 -41.23
N THR A 566 19.60 -2.44 -40.70
CA THR A 566 18.96 -3.55 -41.42
C THR A 566 17.43 -3.45 -41.33
N MET A 567 16.71 -4.03 -42.30
CA MET A 567 15.26 -4.17 -42.19
C MET A 567 14.91 -5.15 -41.08
N HIS A 568 13.94 -4.78 -40.26
CA HIS A 568 13.48 -5.61 -39.17
C HIS A 568 12.09 -5.22 -38.68
N ALA A 569 11.45 -6.14 -37.96
CA ALA A 569 10.26 -5.87 -37.19
C ALA A 569 10.35 -6.50 -35.80
N TRP A 570 9.60 -5.92 -34.87
CA TRP A 570 9.46 -6.42 -33.50
C TRP A 570 8.04 -6.94 -33.29
N ARG A 571 7.92 -8.18 -32.80
CA ARG A 571 6.65 -8.79 -32.43
C ARG A 571 6.71 -9.26 -30.99
N ASN A 572 5.74 -8.90 -30.16
CA ASN A 572 5.53 -9.54 -28.89
C ASN A 572 5.15 -11.01 -29.13
N ALA A 573 5.97 -11.92 -28.60
CA ALA A 573 5.78 -13.36 -28.80
C ALA A 573 4.64 -13.94 -27.97
N SER A 574 4.10 -13.17 -27.02
CA SER A 574 2.98 -13.57 -26.17
C SER A 574 1.66 -13.06 -26.71
N ASP A 575 0.63 -13.92 -26.62
CA ASP A 575 -0.77 -13.56 -26.91
C ASP A 575 -1.48 -12.95 -25.70
N THR A 576 -0.86 -12.95 -24.52
CA THR A 576 -1.50 -12.54 -23.26
C THR A 576 -0.70 -11.54 -22.43
N GLU A 577 0.62 -11.52 -22.56
CA GLU A 577 1.51 -10.69 -21.74
C GLU A 577 2.13 -9.58 -22.57
N TRP A 578 2.28 -8.40 -21.98
CA TRP A 578 2.99 -7.29 -22.58
C TRP A 578 4.50 -7.50 -22.56
N ALA A 579 5.20 -6.90 -23.52
CA ALA A 579 6.66 -6.93 -23.57
C ALA A 579 7.22 -5.50 -23.64
N ARG A 580 8.38 -5.29 -23.03
CA ARG A 580 9.08 -4.00 -23.02
C ARG A 580 10.48 -4.12 -23.58
N MET A 581 10.81 -3.22 -24.50
CA MET A 581 12.15 -3.05 -25.04
C MET A 581 12.70 -1.66 -24.78
N LEU A 582 13.96 -1.60 -24.33
CA LEU A 582 14.78 -0.40 -24.35
C LEU A 582 15.58 -0.36 -25.65
N PHE A 583 15.60 0.78 -26.32
CA PHE A 583 16.44 1.06 -27.47
C PHE A 583 17.33 2.25 -27.19
N VAL A 584 18.63 2.10 -27.47
CA VAL A 584 19.56 3.22 -27.59
C VAL A 584 19.99 3.30 -29.04
N LEU A 585 19.52 4.33 -29.75
CA LEU A 585 19.83 4.59 -31.15
C LEU A 585 20.94 5.63 -31.24
N GLN A 586 21.93 5.37 -32.08
CA GLN A 586 22.98 6.31 -32.44
C GLN A 586 22.91 6.56 -33.95
N ASP A 587 22.92 7.83 -34.36
CA ASP A 587 23.04 8.17 -35.79
C ASP A 587 24.33 7.58 -36.37
N CYS A 588 24.26 7.10 -37.61
CA CYS A 588 25.39 6.48 -38.26
C CYS A 588 25.64 7.09 -39.64
N LEU A 589 26.85 6.90 -40.15
CA LEU A 589 27.18 7.27 -41.52
C LEU A 589 26.28 6.49 -42.50
N PRO A 590 25.97 7.05 -43.68
CA PRO A 590 25.24 6.34 -44.73
C PRO A 590 25.80 4.95 -45.01
N VAL A 591 24.91 3.95 -45.03
CA VAL A 591 25.28 2.56 -45.28
C VAL A 591 25.15 2.27 -46.77
N GLN A 592 26.20 1.73 -47.39
CA GLN A 592 26.18 1.30 -48.78
C GLN A 592 26.31 -0.21 -48.90
N ILE A 593 25.40 -0.82 -49.67
CA ILE A 593 25.43 -2.24 -50.01
C ILE A 593 25.30 -2.36 -51.54
N GLY A 594 26.23 -3.06 -52.17
CA GLY A 594 26.20 -3.27 -53.64
C GLY A 594 26.25 -1.97 -54.45
N GLY A 595 26.77 -0.87 -53.90
CA GLY A 595 26.84 0.44 -54.55
C GLY A 595 25.56 1.29 -54.41
N ALA A 596 24.53 0.81 -53.73
CA ALA A 596 23.35 1.58 -53.38
C ALA A 596 23.39 2.00 -51.91
N GLU A 597 23.05 3.25 -51.63
CA GLU A 597 22.81 3.73 -50.27
C GLU A 597 21.48 3.17 -49.75
N LEU A 598 21.50 2.64 -48.53
CA LEU A 598 20.29 2.22 -47.83
C LEU A 598 19.63 3.45 -47.24
N ILE A 599 18.40 3.72 -47.70
CA ILE A 599 17.56 4.82 -47.21
C ILE A 599 16.66 4.35 -46.07
N ASP A 600 16.31 5.29 -45.18
CA ASP A 600 15.30 5.08 -44.14
C ASP A 600 13.99 4.57 -44.76
N ASP A 601 13.43 3.53 -44.15
CA ASP A 601 12.11 3.02 -44.48
C ASP A 601 11.33 2.84 -43.20
N VAL A 602 10.53 3.85 -42.87
CA VAL A 602 9.82 3.96 -41.59
C VAL A 602 8.31 4.06 -41.77
N ASN A 603 7.80 3.88 -42.99
CA ASN A 603 6.37 4.11 -43.30
C ASN A 603 5.42 3.25 -42.46
N SER A 604 5.83 2.04 -42.09
CA SER A 604 5.02 1.12 -41.28
C SER A 604 5.05 1.42 -39.77
N VAL A 605 6.01 2.21 -39.30
CA VAL A 605 6.22 2.58 -37.89
C VAL A 605 6.09 4.08 -37.66
N ALA A 606 5.84 4.86 -38.71
CA ALA A 606 5.78 6.30 -38.64
C ALA A 606 4.68 6.75 -37.68
N MET A 607 5.04 7.69 -36.79
CA MET A 607 4.10 8.34 -35.90
C MET A 607 2.93 8.88 -36.72
N PRO A 608 1.66 8.64 -36.32
CA PRO A 608 0.53 9.22 -37.02
C PRO A 608 0.77 10.72 -37.21
N GLY A 609 0.78 11.15 -38.47
CA GLY A 609 0.58 12.56 -38.77
C GLY A 609 -0.74 12.93 -38.14
N ARG A 610 -0.69 13.81 -37.13
CA ARG A 610 -1.86 14.26 -36.37
C ARG A 610 -3.09 14.51 -37.24
#